data_AF-A0A328S506-F1
#
_entry.id   AF-A0A328S506-F1
#
_cell.length_a   1.000
_cell.length_b   1.000
_cell.length_c   1.000
_cell.angle_alpha   90.00
_cell.angle_beta   90.00
_cell.angle_gamma   90.00
#
_symmetry.space_group_name_H-M   'P 1'
#
loop_
_entity.id
_entity.type
_entity.pdbx_description
1 polymer ?
#
loop_
_entity_poly.entity_id
_entity_poly.type
_entity_poly.pdbx_seq_one_letter_code
_entity_poly.pdbx_strand_id
1 'polypeptide(L)'
;QGVILAYDNAYRIGQAIVADGEDNYLRARAAALKAMDCINEAVDQGRIFLTRFERDTLDSTYKTYEQLPDDSRKFIKTCIKRYGRKVKEHDIKQYSLEM
;
A
#
# COMPACT_ATOMS: atom_id res chain seq x y z
N GLN A 1 7.22 -6.52 10.97
CA GLN A 1 8.04 -6.13 9.80
C GLN A 1 8.80 -7.31 9.18
N GLY A 2 9.44 -8.21 9.95
CA GLY A 2 10.18 -9.35 9.37
C GLY A 2 9.38 -10.29 8.46
N VAL A 3 8.08 -10.48 8.71
CA VAL A 3 7.20 -11.37 7.90
C VAL A 3 7.23 -11.02 6.41
N ILE A 4 7.13 -9.75 6.04
CA ILE A 4 7.03 -9.33 4.64
C ILE A 4 8.38 -9.37 3.90
N LEU A 5 9.50 -9.41 4.63
CA LEU A 5 10.85 -9.51 4.08
C LEU A 5 11.36 -10.95 4.02
N ALA A 6 10.66 -11.91 4.61
CA ALA A 6 10.95 -13.33 4.43
C ALA A 6 10.85 -13.67 2.94
N TYR A 7 11.81 -14.45 2.42
CA TYR A 7 12.02 -14.64 0.98
C TYR A 7 10.76 -15.12 0.24
N ASP A 8 9.96 -15.96 0.87
CA ASP A 8 8.69 -16.50 0.39
C ASP A 8 7.65 -15.39 0.22
N ASN A 9 7.46 -14.57 1.25
CA ASN A 9 6.52 -13.46 1.22
C ASN A 9 7.01 -12.32 0.32
N ALA A 10 8.32 -12.03 0.31
CA ALA A 10 8.93 -11.04 -0.57
C ALA A 10 8.72 -11.41 -2.04
N TYR A 11 8.88 -12.69 -2.39
CA TYR A 11 8.59 -13.17 -3.74
C TYR A 11 7.11 -13.01 -4.10
N ARG A 12 6.19 -13.40 -3.19
CA ARG A 12 4.74 -13.24 -3.40
C ARG A 12 4.32 -11.78 -3.58
N ILE A 13 4.91 -10.86 -2.83
CA ILE A 13 4.68 -9.42 -3.00
C ILE A 13 5.26 -8.95 -4.36
N GLY A 14 6.44 -9.44 -4.74
CA GLY A 14 7.01 -9.19 -6.06
C GLY A 14 6.11 -9.64 -7.21
N GLN A 15 5.48 -10.81 -7.07
CA GLN A 15 4.49 -11.31 -8.03
C GLN A 15 3.27 -10.36 -8.16
N ALA A 16 2.78 -9.83 -7.04
CA ALA A 16 1.70 -8.84 -7.06
C ALA A 16 2.11 -7.53 -7.76
N ILE A 17 3.37 -7.10 -7.60
CA ILE A 17 3.90 -5.90 -8.26
C ILE A 17 3.95 -6.09 -9.79
N VAL A 18 4.48 -7.22 -10.26
CA VAL A 18 4.66 -7.44 -11.71
C VAL A 18 3.33 -7.68 -12.43
N ALA A 19 2.28 -8.09 -11.73
CA ALA A 19 0.94 -8.26 -12.31
C ALA A 19 0.35 -6.95 -12.85
N ASP A 20 0.62 -5.82 -12.17
CA ASP A 20 0.21 -4.47 -12.57
C ASP A 20 1.41 -3.62 -13.08
N GLY A 21 2.40 -4.27 -13.69
CA GLY A 21 3.76 -3.71 -13.88
C GLY A 21 3.85 -2.35 -14.59
N GLU A 22 2.89 -2.03 -15.46
CA GLU A 22 2.82 -0.79 -16.25
C GLU A 22 2.30 0.43 -15.45
N ASP A 23 1.60 0.22 -14.35
CA ASP A 23 1.03 1.29 -13.54
C ASP A 23 1.65 1.33 -12.14
N ASN A 24 2.43 2.39 -11.90
CA ASN A 24 3.14 2.61 -10.64
C ASN A 24 2.22 2.65 -9.41
N TYR A 25 1.01 3.19 -9.55
CA TYR A 25 0.06 3.29 -8.46
C TYR A 25 -0.60 1.93 -8.20
N LEU A 26 -1.10 1.27 -9.25
CA LEU A 26 -1.78 -0.02 -9.10
C LEU A 26 -0.84 -1.08 -8.55
N ARG A 27 0.39 -1.20 -9.07
CA ARG A 27 1.37 -2.15 -8.55
C ARG A 27 1.77 -1.89 -7.10
N ALA A 28 1.84 -0.63 -6.69
CA ALA A 28 2.14 -0.28 -5.30
C ALA A 28 0.96 -0.61 -4.37
N ARG A 29 -0.28 -0.38 -4.82
CA ARG A 29 -1.49 -0.77 -4.09
C ARG A 29 -1.61 -2.29 -3.98
N ALA A 30 -1.37 -3.03 -5.05
CA ALA A 30 -1.36 -4.49 -5.06
C ALA A 30 -0.30 -5.05 -4.10
N ALA A 31 0.90 -4.47 -4.10
CA ALA A 31 1.97 -4.84 -3.17
C ALA A 31 1.56 -4.62 -1.70
N ALA A 32 0.94 -3.48 -1.39
CA ALA A 32 0.50 -3.17 -0.04
C ALA A 32 -0.60 -4.12 0.45
N LEU A 33 -1.61 -4.39 -0.38
CA LEU A 33 -2.65 -5.37 -0.07
C LEU A 33 -2.03 -6.76 0.15
N LYS A 34 -1.13 -7.18 -0.73
CA LYS A 34 -0.48 -8.49 -0.60
C LYS A 34 0.40 -8.61 0.64
N ALA A 35 1.07 -7.53 1.04
CA ALA A 35 1.84 -7.49 2.28
C ALA A 35 0.95 -7.66 3.51
N MET A 36 -0.24 -7.05 3.53
CA MET A 36 -1.20 -7.21 4.62
C MET A 36 -1.79 -8.62 4.66
N ASP A 37 -2.07 -9.24 3.51
CA ASP A 37 -2.47 -10.66 3.42
C ASP A 37 -1.41 -11.58 4.03
N CYS A 38 -0.13 -11.39 3.66
CA CYS A 38 0.97 -12.19 4.21
C CYS A 38 1.09 -12.06 5.75
N ILE A 39 0.82 -10.86 6.30
CA ILE A 39 0.81 -10.64 7.75
C ILE A 39 -0.37 -11.39 8.39
N ASN A 40 -1.58 -11.27 7.82
CA ASN A 40 -2.77 -11.97 8.31
C ASN A 40 -2.58 -13.49 8.29
N GLU A 41 -2.09 -14.05 7.18
CA GLU A 41 -1.79 -15.47 7.06
C GLU A 41 -0.75 -15.93 8.10
N ALA A 42 0.26 -15.12 8.41
CA ALA A 42 1.27 -15.45 9.43
C ALA A 42 0.69 -15.43 10.85
N VAL A 43 -0.28 -14.53 11.12
CA VAL A 43 -1.02 -14.51 12.39
C VAL A 43 -1.92 -15.74 12.50
N ASP A 44 -2.68 -16.06 11.45
CA ASP A 44 -3.61 -17.19 11.43
C ASP A 44 -2.90 -18.53 11.59
N GLN A 45 -1.66 -18.63 11.10
CA GLN A 45 -0.77 -19.79 11.28
C GLN A 45 -0.03 -19.80 12.63
N GLY A 46 -0.23 -18.79 13.49
CA GLY A 46 0.44 -18.67 14.78
C GLY A 46 1.95 -18.43 14.69
N ARG A 47 2.47 -18.01 13.52
CA ARG A 47 3.90 -17.71 13.32
C ARG A 47 4.31 -16.40 13.96
N ILE A 48 3.37 -15.47 14.09
CA ILE A 48 3.55 -14.20 14.79
C ILE A 48 2.31 -13.88 15.62
N PHE A 49 2.51 -13.05 16.65
CA PHE A 49 1.41 -12.45 17.40
C PHE A 49 1.44 -10.94 17.20
N LEU A 50 0.29 -10.38 16.84
CA LEU A 50 0.06 -8.94 16.84
C LEU A 50 -0.62 -8.55 18.14
N THR A 51 -0.24 -7.41 18.69
CA THR A 51 -1.03 -6.76 19.73
C THR A 51 -2.40 -6.37 19.18
N ARG A 52 -3.38 -6.16 20.06
CA ARG A 52 -4.71 -5.67 19.67
C ARG A 52 -4.61 -4.38 18.83
N PHE A 53 -3.76 -3.45 19.24
CA PHE A 53 -3.54 -2.19 18.54
C PHE A 53 -2.99 -2.41 17.12
N GLU A 54 -2.02 -3.31 16.95
CA GLU A 54 -1.47 -3.64 15.63
C GLU A 54 -2.51 -4.32 14.74
N ARG A 55 -3.36 -5.19 15.28
CA ARG A 55 -4.46 -5.81 14.53
C ARG A 55 -5.49 -4.78 14.08
N ASP A 56 -5.95 -3.92 14.98
CA ASP A 56 -6.89 -2.85 14.67
C ASP A 56 -6.32 -1.88 13.61
N THR A 57 -5.01 -1.60 13.69
CA THR A 57 -4.31 -0.77 12.69
C THR A 57 -4.19 -1.48 11.35
N LEU A 58 -3.88 -2.79 11.32
CA LEU A 58 -3.81 -3.57 10.09
C LEU A 58 -5.18 -3.63 9.40
N ASP A 59 -6.25 -3.92 10.14
CA ASP A 59 -7.61 -4.03 9.60
C ASP A 59 -8.13 -2.68 9.05
N SER A 60 -7.85 -1.58 9.76
CA SER A 60 -8.22 -0.24 9.29
C SER A 60 -7.40 0.20 8.07
N THR A 61 -6.13 -0.16 8.01
CA THR A 61 -5.27 0.08 6.84
C THR A 61 -5.77 -0.72 5.65
N TYR A 62 -6.11 -2.00 5.83
CA TYR A 62 -6.63 -2.87 4.77
C TYR A 62 -7.88 -2.26 4.12
N LYS A 63 -8.88 -1.90 4.95
CA LYS A 63 -10.10 -1.22 4.49
C LYS A 63 -9.81 0.08 3.75
N THR A 64 -8.81 0.85 4.20
CA THR A 64 -8.41 2.09 3.54
C THR A 64 -7.89 1.81 2.13
N TYR A 65 -7.05 0.79 1.95
CA TYR A 65 -6.47 0.42 0.66
C TYR A 65 -7.50 -0.18 -0.31
N GLU A 66 -8.46 -0.96 0.17
CA GLU A 66 -9.57 -1.45 -0.65
C GLU A 66 -10.43 -0.31 -1.20
N GLN A 67 -10.65 0.74 -0.40
CA GLN A 67 -11.44 1.91 -0.78
C GLN A 67 -10.70 2.90 -1.70
N LEU A 68 -9.39 2.72 -1.91
CA LEU A 68 -8.66 3.57 -2.85
C LEU A 68 -9.16 3.31 -4.28
N PRO A 69 -9.20 4.35 -5.14
CA PRO A 69 -9.73 4.21 -6.49
C PRO A 69 -8.82 3.36 -7.37
N ASP A 70 -9.39 2.53 -8.24
CA ASP A 70 -8.62 1.76 -9.24
C ASP A 70 -8.12 2.62 -10.42
N ASP A 71 -8.34 3.93 -10.38
CA ASP A 71 -7.86 4.90 -11.36
C ASP A 71 -6.72 5.74 -10.76
N SER A 72 -5.53 5.56 -11.31
CA SER A 72 -4.29 6.22 -10.89
C SER A 72 -4.36 7.74 -11.01
N ARG A 73 -5.02 8.27 -12.04
CA ARG A 73 -5.19 9.72 -12.22
C ARG A 73 -6.10 10.29 -11.13
N LYS A 74 -7.18 9.57 -10.79
CA LYS A 74 -8.09 9.95 -9.71
C LYS A 74 -7.38 9.93 -8.36
N PHE A 75 -6.54 8.93 -8.11
CA PHE A 75 -5.71 8.86 -6.90
C PHE A 75 -4.74 10.05 -6.84
N ILE A 76 -3.93 10.26 -7.88
CA ILE A 76 -2.92 11.33 -7.94
C ILE A 76 -3.57 12.71 -7.73
N LYS A 77 -4.66 13.01 -8.44
CA LYS A 77 -5.40 14.29 -8.30
C LYS A 77 -5.90 14.50 -6.87
N THR A 78 -6.38 13.44 -6.22
CA THR A 78 -6.85 13.49 -4.83
C THR A 78 -5.69 13.77 -3.87
N CYS A 79 -4.54 13.10 -4.07
CA CYS A 79 -3.33 13.31 -3.28
C CYS A 79 -2.78 14.73 -3.44
N ILE A 80 -2.64 15.24 -4.67
CA ILE A 80 -2.19 16.61 -4.95
C ILE A 80 -3.04 17.62 -4.20
N LYS A 81 -4.37 17.52 -4.30
CA LYS A 81 -5.29 18.44 -3.60
C LYS A 81 -5.19 18.33 -2.08
N ARG A 82 -5.03 17.12 -1.54
CA ARG A 82 -4.94 16.86 -0.10
C ARG A 82 -3.64 17.39 0.48
N TYR A 83 -2.50 17.05 -0.14
CA TYR A 83 -1.18 17.40 0.35
C TYR A 83 -0.84 18.86 0.06
N GLY A 84 -1.27 19.44 -1.06
CA GLY A 84 -1.12 20.89 -1.31
C GLY A 84 -1.83 21.78 -0.27
N ARG A 85 -2.84 21.25 0.45
CA ARG A 85 -3.49 21.95 1.57
C ARG A 85 -2.82 21.71 2.93
N LYS A 86 -2.18 20.55 3.10
CA LYS A 86 -1.67 20.08 4.40
C LYS A 86 -0.18 20.27 4.58
N VAL A 87 0.57 20.36 3.48
CA VAL A 87 2.03 20.44 3.44
C VAL A 87 2.38 21.70 2.66
N LYS A 88 2.95 22.69 3.33
CA LYS A 88 3.18 24.03 2.74
C LYS A 88 4.19 23.97 1.59
N GLU A 89 5.16 23.08 1.70
CA GLU A 89 6.27 22.90 0.77
C GLU A 89 5.94 21.91 -0.36
N HIS A 90 4.71 21.40 -0.44
CA HIS A 90 4.33 20.45 -1.48
C HIS A 90 4.20 21.16 -2.84
N ASP A 91 5.20 20.95 -3.69
CA ASP A 91 5.23 21.45 -5.08
C ASP A 91 5.14 20.29 -6.07
N ILE A 92 4.09 20.29 -6.89
CA ILE A 92 3.82 19.26 -7.90
C ILE A 92 4.94 19.21 -8.95
N LYS A 93 5.59 20.35 -9.22
CA LYS A 93 6.66 20.47 -10.23
C LYS A 93 7.88 19.60 -9.91
N GLN A 94 8.10 19.29 -8.63
CA GLN A 94 9.20 18.40 -8.22
C GLN A 94 9.05 16.97 -8.71
N TYR A 95 7.84 16.55 -9.07
CA TYR A 95 7.52 15.16 -9.41
C TYR A 95 7.36 14.94 -10.93
N SER A 96 7.64 15.95 -11.75
CA SER A 96 7.39 15.91 -13.22
C SER A 96 5.95 15.49 -13.58
N LEU A 97 5.00 15.77 -12.70
CA LEU A 97 3.58 15.51 -12.92
C LEU A 97 2.99 16.73 -13.66
N GLU A 98 2.78 16.61 -14.97
CA GLU A 98 2.01 17.59 -15.74
C GLU A 98 0.50 17.37 -15.50
N MET A 99 -0.25 18.47 -15.36
CA MET A 99 -1.70 18.44 -15.05
C MET A 99 -2.55 18.07 -16.26
#